data_AF-A0A0C2GZZ3-F1
#
_entry.id   AF-A0A0C2GZZ3-F1
#
_cell.length_a   1.000
_cell.length_b   1.000
_cell.length_c   1.000
_cell.angle_alpha   90.00
_cell.angle_beta   90.00
_cell.angle_gamma   90.00
#
_symmetry.space_group_name_H-M   'P 1'
#
loop_
_entity.id
_entity.type
_entity.pdbx_description
1 polymer ?
#
loop_
_entity_poly.entity_id
_entity_poly.type
_entity_poly.pdbx_seq_one_letter_code
_entity_poly.pdbx_strand_id
1 'polypeptide(L)' 'MDYSIWAILEEKACAKRYGSVNALKSSLKKMWEDIPQDRLRAAIESYPKRLKAKTKEKGGHIE' A
#
# COMPACT_ATOMS: atom_id res chain seq x y z
N MET A 1 2.45 3.01 -6.95
CA MET A 1 1.55 2.69 -5.82
C MET A 1 2.44 2.29 -4.66
N ASP A 2 2.30 2.91 -3.49
CA ASP A 2 3.18 2.60 -2.35
C ASP A 2 2.97 1.15 -1.89
N TYR A 3 4.05 0.44 -1.60
CA TYR A 3 4.02 -0.95 -1.13
C TYR A 3 3.12 -1.14 0.10
N SER A 4 3.07 -0.14 0.99
CA SER A 4 2.25 -0.20 2.20
C SER A 4 0.77 -0.16 1.87
N ILE A 5 0.38 0.60 0.84
CA ILE A 5 -1.01 0.70 0.39
C ILE A 5 -1.42 -0.58 -0.34
N TRP A 6 -0.52 -1.14 -1.16
CA TRP A 6 -0.77 -2.42 -1.82
C TRP A 6 -0.97 -3.55 -0.81
N ALA A 7 -0.13 -3.63 0.23
CA ALA A 7 -0.26 -4.65 1.28
C ALA A 7 -1.62 -4.59 2.01
N ILE A 8 -2.14 -3.40 2.29
CA ILE A 8 -3.47 -3.23 2.91
C ILE A 8 -4.59 -3.74 2.00
N LEU A 9 -4.50 -3.43 0.70
CA LEU A 9 -5.49 -3.87 -0.28
C LEU A 9 -5.41 -5.37 -0.53
N GLU A 10 -4.19 -5.91 -0.55
CA GLU A 10 -3.92 -7.33 -0.76
C GLU A 10 -4.40 -8.17 0.43
N GLU A 11 -4.12 -7.76 1.67
CA GLU A 11 -4.61 -8.42 2.88
C GLU A 11 -6.15 -8.52 2.88
N LYS A 12 -6.83 -7.40 2.64
CA LYS A 12 -8.29 -7.37 2.58
C LYS A 12 -8.87 -8.11 1.36
N ALA A 13 -8.17 -8.11 0.23
CA ALA A 13 -8.57 -8.89 -0.94
C ALA A 13 -8.37 -10.40 -0.71
N CYS A 14 -7.31 -10.81 -0.02
CA CYS A 14 -7.03 -12.21 0.27
C CYS A 14 -7.96 -12.76 1.38
N ALA A 15 -8.45 -11.91 2.28
CA ALA A 15 -9.40 -12.27 3.33
C ALA A 15 -10.76 -12.81 2.81
N LYS A 16 -11.10 -12.57 1.53
CA LYS A 16 -12.36 -13.01 0.93
C LYS A 16 -12.11 -13.72 -0.40
N ARG A 17 -12.68 -14.91 -0.58
CA ARG A 17 -12.71 -15.54 -1.91
C ARG A 17 -13.73 -14.83 -2.79
N TYR A 18 -13.27 -14.32 -3.93
CA TYR A 18 -14.13 -13.72 -4.95
C TYR A 18 -14.38 -14.74 -6.05
N GLY A 19 -15.65 -14.97 -6.40
CA GLY A 19 -16.03 -15.89 -7.49
C GLY A 19 -15.79 -15.35 -8.89
N SER A 20 -15.34 -14.09 -9.02
CA SER A 20 -15.04 -13.47 -10.32
C SER A 20 -14.08 -12.30 -10.15
N VAL A 21 -13.26 -12.07 -11.17
CA VAL A 21 -12.34 -10.91 -11.24
C VAL A 21 -13.10 -9.58 -11.13
N ASN A 22 -14.32 -9.52 -11.66
CA ASN A 22 -15.14 -8.30 -11.60
C ASN A 22 -15.62 -7.99 -10.16
N ALA A 23 -15.93 -9.02 -9.38
CA ALA A 23 -16.28 -8.88 -7.97
C ALA A 23 -15.07 -8.40 -7.15
N LEU A 24 -13.88 -8.95 -7.44
CA LEU A 24 -12.62 -8.49 -6.85
C LEU A 24 -12.35 -7.01 -7.17
N LYS A 25 -12.46 -6.60 -8.44
CA LYS A 25 -12.28 -5.20 -8.85
C LYS A 25 -13.24 -4.25 -8.14
N SER A 26 -14.51 -4.62 -8.06
CA SER A 26 -15.53 -3.80 -7.38
C SER A 26 -15.24 -3.69 -5.88
N SER A 27 -14.83 -4.78 -5.23
CA SER A 27 -14.47 -4.77 -3.81
C SER A 27 -13.22 -3.95 -3.52
N LEU A 28 -12.17 -4.09 -4.34
CA LEU A 28 -10.95 -3.27 -4.25
C LEU A 28 -11.27 -1.78 -4.41
N LYS A 29 -12.16 -1.42 -5.33
CA LYS A 29 -12.57 -0.02 -5.51
C LYS A 29 -13.29 0.52 -4.26
N LYS A 30 -14.22 -0.24 -3.69
CA LYS A 30 -14.88 0.14 -2.42
C LYS A 30 -13.89 0.27 -1.28
N MET A 31 -12.94 -0.66 -1.15
CA MET A 31 -11.91 -0.59 -0.13
C MET A 31 -10.98 0.60 -0.32
N TRP A 32 -10.66 0.95 -1.57
CA TRP A 32 -9.88 2.14 -1.88
C TRP A 32 -10.56 3.42 -1.40
N GLU A 33 -11.87 3.53 -1.62
CA GLU A 33 -12.65 4.69 -1.16
C GLU A 33 -12.87 4.69 0.37
N ASP A 34 -12.84 3.52 1.01
CA ASP A 34 -12.91 3.35 2.47
C ASP A 34 -11.59 3.67 3.19
N ILE A 35 -10.45 3.69 2.49
CA ILE A 35 -9.17 4.04 3.10
C ILE A 35 -9.20 5.51 3.52
N PRO A 36 -9.01 5.82 4.81
CA PRO A 36 -9.01 7.20 5.27
C PRO A 36 -7.87 7.99 4.62
N GLN A 37 -8.20 9.20 4.17
CA GLN A 37 -7.28 10.11 3.48
C GLN A 37 -5.99 10.38 4.28
N ASP A 38 -6.08 10.46 5.62
CA ASP A 38 -4.90 10.63 6.49
C ASP A 38 -3.92 9.45 6.40
N ARG A 39 -4.42 8.21 6.28
CA ARG A 39 -3.58 7.02 6.12
C ARG A 39 -2.90 7.01 4.75
N LEU A 40 -3.63 7.44 3.72
CA LEU A 40 -3.08 7.64 2.37
C LEU A 40 -1.99 8.72 2.37
N ARG A 41 -2.24 9.85 3.04
CA ARG A 41 -1.29 10.97 3.17
C ARG A 41 -0.04 10.52 3.92
N ALA A 42 -0.16 9.83 5.04
CA ALA A 42 0.97 9.30 5.80
C ALA A 42 1.84 8.32 4.98
N ALA A 43 1.22 7.44 4.19
CA ALA A 43 1.95 6.54 3.29
C ALA A 43 2.70 7.31 2.19
N ILE A 44 2.07 8.32 1.59
CA ILE A 44 2.69 9.18 0.57
C ILE A 44 3.83 10.02 1.17
N GLU A 45 3.65 10.57 2.37
CA GLU A 45 4.68 11.34 3.10
C GLU A 45 5.86 10.47 3.55
N SER A 46 5.62 9.19 3.82
CA SER A 46 6.67 8.21 4.16
C SER A 46 7.50 7.82 2.94
N TYR A 47 6.94 7.86 1.72
CA TYR A 47 7.65 7.51 0.49
C TYR A 47 8.95 8.31 0.24
N PRO A 48 8.97 9.67 0.28
CA PRO A 48 10.19 10.43 0.12
C PRO A 48 11.16 10.25 1.29
N LYS A 49 10.67 9.97 2.51
CA LYS A 49 11.54 9.63 3.66
C LYS A 49 12.27 8.30 3.43
N ARG A 50 11.56 7.27 2.96
CA ARG A 50 12.14 5.98 2.57
C ARG A 50 13.11 6.12 1.40
N LEU A 51 12.78 6.93 0.41
CA LEU A 51 13.66 7.18 -0.73
C LEU A 51 14.96 7.86 -0.30
N LYS A 52 14.87 8.89 0.56
CA LYS A 52 16.06 9.53 1.15
C LYS A 52 16.87 8.57 2.01
N ALA A 53 16.22 7.72 2.80
CA ALA A 53 16.89 6.68 3.57
C ALA A 53 17.64 5.70 2.65
N LYS A 54 17.02 5.24 1.56
CA LYS A 54 17.65 4.33 0.59
C LYS A 54 18.80 4.98 -0.19
N THR A 55 18.70 6.27 -0.48
CA THR A 55 19.82 7.04 -1.08
C THR A 55 20.98 7.19 -0.09
N LYS A 56 20.69 7.30 1.21
CA LYS A 56 21.70 7.33 2.29
C LYS A 56 22.31 5.93 2.55
N GLU A 57 21.52 4.88 2.42
CA GLU A 57 21.89 3.47 2.60
C GLU A 57 22.80 2.92 1.47
N LYS A 58 22.82 3.56 0.29
CA LYS A 58 23.87 3.31 -0.72
C LYS A 58 25.30 3.62 -0.23
N GLY A 59 25.47 4.09 1.01
CA GLY A 59 26.75 4.22 1.70
C GLY A 59 26.91 3.36 2.97
N GLY A 60 26.02 2.40 3.26
CA GLY A 60 26.20 1.56 4.45
C GLY A 60 25.13 0.51 4.63
N HIS A 61 25.49 -0.74 4.36
CA HIS A 61 24.89 -1.90 5.01
C HIS A 61 25.00 -1.71 6.53
N ILE A 62 23.89 -1.76 7.26
CA ILE A 62 23.90 -1.85 8.72
C ILE A 62 23.01 -3.03 9.06
N GLU A 63 23.66 -4.09 9.56
CA GLU A 63 23.05 -5.24 10.24
C GLU A 63 22.35 -4.82 11.55
#